data_AF-A0ABD5SEX5-F1
#
_entry.id   AF-A0ABD5SEX5-F1
#
_cell.length_a   1.000
_cell.length_b   1.000
_cell.length_c   1.000
_cell.angle_alpha   90.00
_cell.angle_beta   90.00
_cell.angle_gamma   90.00
#
_symmetry.space_group_name_H-M   'P 1'
#
loop_
_entity.id
_entity.type
_entity.pdbx_description
1 polymer ?
#
loop_
_entity_poly.entity_id
_entity_poly.type
_entity_poly.pdbx_seq_one_letter_code
_entity_poly.pdbx_strand_id
1 'polypeptide(L)' 'MTVDVLMTIEELLEQVQKDIENPDASYKLRTARQLLSILEQRNEDLSVAVSEAVSDDELRDRLRELGYLKPAADDFAG' A
#
# COMPACT_ATOMS: atom_id res chain seq x y z
N MET A 1 -1.05 -5.89 3.33
CA MET A 1 0.31 -6.00 3.90
C MET A 1 1.08 -4.69 3.86
N THR A 2 1.34 -4.05 2.72
CA THR A 2 2.09 -2.76 2.68
C THR A 2 1.27 -1.57 3.18
N VAL A 3 -0.04 -1.53 2.90
CA VAL A 3 -0.96 -0.50 3.43
C VAL A 3 -1.01 -0.56 4.96
N ASP A 4 -1.10 -1.76 5.53
CA ASP A 4 -1.11 -1.97 6.99
C ASP A 4 0.16 -1.41 7.68
N VAL A 5 1.31 -1.52 7.01
CA VAL A 5 2.58 -0.98 7.52
C VAL A 5 2.58 0.54 7.51
N LEU A 6 2.05 1.18 6.45
CA LEU A 6 1.98 2.64 6.36
C LEU A 6 1.03 3.22 7.41
N MET A 7 -0.14 2.62 7.62
CA MET A 7 -1.05 2.98 8.70
C MET A 7 -0.38 2.88 10.07
N THR A 8 0.33 1.77 10.33
CA THR A 8 1.04 1.57 11.60
C THR A 8 2.10 2.66 11.83
N ILE A 9 2.85 3.03 10.79
CA ILE A 9 3.82 4.12 10.89
C ILE A 9 3.11 5.45 11.19
N GLU A 10 1.99 5.74 10.52
CA GLU A 10 1.23 6.98 10.75
C GLU A 10 0.72 7.08 12.19
N GLU A 11 0.17 5.99 12.75
CA GLU A 11 -0.29 5.94 14.14
C GLU A 11 0.84 6.20 15.14
N LEU A 12 2.01 5.61 14.92
CA LEU A 12 3.19 5.82 15.78
C LEU A 12 3.68 7.28 15.70
N LEU A 13 3.73 7.85 14.49
CA LEU A 13 4.15 9.24 14.29
C LEU A 13 3.14 10.24 14.87
N GLU A 14 1.84 9.93 14.82
CA GLU A 14 0.81 10.75 15.46
C GLU A 14 0.99 10.82 16.97
N GLN A 15 1.25 9.67 17.61
CA GLN A 15 1.46 9.60 19.06
C GLN A 15 2.65 10.47 19.46
N VAL A 16 3.78 10.33 18.76
CA VAL A 16 5.00 11.09 19.05
C VAL A 16 4.82 12.59 18.78
N GLN A 17 4.02 12.99 17.79
CA GLN A 17 3.83 14.42 17.47
C GLN A 17 3.20 15.21 18.61
N LYS A 18 2.38 14.57 19.45
CA LYS A 18 1.71 15.22 20.60
C LYS A 18 2.71 15.64 21.68
N ASP A 19 3.88 15.00 21.72
CA ASP A 19 4.91 15.20 22.76
C ASP A 19 6.06 16.12 22.29
N ILE A 20 6.02 16.62 21.05
CA ILE A 20 7.08 17.49 20.51
C ILE A 20 6.76 18.95 20.78
N GLU A 21 7.56 19.57 21.65
CA GLU A 21 7.50 21.01 21.94
C GLU A 21 8.30 21.85 20.94
N ASN A 22 9.29 21.27 20.26
CA ASN A 22 10.12 21.99 19.29
C ASN A 22 9.32 22.29 18.00
N PRO A 23 9.09 23.56 17.63
CA PRO A 23 8.24 23.91 16.49
C PRO A 23 8.76 23.41 15.13
N ASP A 24 10.07 23.40 14.92
CA ASP A 24 10.70 22.93 13.68
C ASP A 24 10.59 21.40 13.57
N ALA A 25 10.81 20.67 14.66
CA ALA A 25 10.62 19.22 14.70
C ALA A 25 9.13 18.86 14.49
N SER A 26 8.20 19.60 15.09
CA SER A 26 6.76 19.41 14.92
C SER A 26 6.33 19.65 13.46
N TYR A 27 6.87 20.70 12.83
CA TYR A 27 6.64 20.97 11.41
C TYR A 27 7.16 19.84 10.51
N LYS A 28 8.42 19.43 10.69
CA LYS A 28 9.03 18.35 9.90
C LYS A 28 8.28 17.03 10.06
N LEU A 29 7.86 16.69 11.27
CA LEU A 29 7.08 15.49 11.54
C LEU A 29 5.71 15.55 10.86
N ARG A 30 5.02 16.70 10.93
CA ARG A 30 3.76 16.91 10.21
C ARG A 30 3.94 16.74 8.71
N THR A 31 5.00 17.30 8.12
CA THR A 31 5.28 17.15 6.69
C THR A 31 5.59 15.71 6.33
N ALA A 32 6.35 14.97 7.16
CA ALA A 32 6.63 13.56 6.93
C ALA A 32 5.33 12.71 6.91
N ARG A 33 4.42 12.96 7.86
CA ARG A 33 3.10 12.32 7.90
C ARG A 33 2.25 12.62 6.67
N GLN A 34 2.28 13.87 6.18
CA GLN A 34 1.59 14.23 4.93
C GLN A 34 2.14 13.47 3.72
N LEU A 35 3.47 13.32 3.61
CA LEU A 35 4.09 12.53 2.53
C LEU A 35 3.76 11.04 2.65
N LEU A 36 3.64 10.53 3.87
CA LEU A 36 3.24 9.15 4.14
C LEU A 36 1.81 8.88 3.66
N SER A 37 0.87 9.78 3.94
CA SER A 37 -0.52 9.70 3.47
C SER A 37 -0.62 9.70 1.94
N ILE A 38 0.23 10.46 1.24
CA ILE A 38 0.29 10.42 -0.25
C ILE A 38 0.72 9.02 -0.75
N LEU A 39 1.66 8.38 -0.06
CA LEU A 39 2.12 7.03 -0.42
C LEU A 39 1.06 5.97 -0.13
N GLU A 40 0.31 6.12 0.96
CA GLU A 40 -0.82 5.26 1.31
C GLU A 40 -1.89 5.33 0.22
N GLN A 41 -2.36 6.53 -0.13
CA GLN A 41 -3.35 6.72 -1.20
C GLN A 41 -2.88 6.12 -2.52
N ARG A 42 -1.62 6.37 -2.90
CA ARG A 42 -1.06 5.82 -4.15
C ARG A 42 -1.04 4.29 -4.15
N ASN A 43 -0.74 3.67 -3.02
CA ASN A 43 -0.76 2.21 -2.90
C ASN A 43 -2.18 1.65 -2.97
N GLU A 44 -3.15 2.33 -2.38
CA GLU A 44 -4.56 1.95 -2.48
C GLU A 44 -5.04 2.07 -3.93
N ASP A 45 -4.77 3.19 -4.60
CA ASP A 45 -5.12 3.41 -6.01
C ASP A 45 -4.49 2.33 -6.92
N LEU A 46 -3.22 1.98 -6.68
CA LEU A 46 -2.53 0.90 -7.40
C LEU A 46 -3.17 -0.46 -7.11
N SER A 47 -3.55 -0.74 -5.87
CA SER A 47 -4.23 -1.98 -5.51
C SER A 47 -5.58 -2.10 -6.21
N VAL A 48 -6.35 -1.02 -6.26
CA VAL A 48 -7.62 -0.96 -7.00
C VAL A 48 -7.38 -1.17 -8.49
N ALA A 49 -6.45 -0.42 -9.09
CA ALA A 49 -6.14 -0.55 -10.51
C ALA A 49 -5.66 -1.96 -10.88
N VAL A 50 -4.84 -2.60 -10.05
CA VAL A 50 -4.43 -3.99 -10.24
C VAL A 50 -5.62 -4.94 -10.10
N SER A 51 -6.48 -4.74 -9.10
CA SER A 51 -7.69 -5.56 -8.93
C SER A 51 -8.63 -5.46 -10.14
N GLU A 52 -8.86 -4.26 -10.66
CA GLU A 52 -9.66 -4.01 -11.85
C GLU A 52 -9.02 -4.63 -13.10
N ALA A 53 -7.72 -4.43 -13.29
CA ALA A 53 -6.97 -4.97 -14.41
C ALA A 53 -6.95 -6.51 -14.39
N VAL A 54 -6.76 -7.12 -13.23
CA VAL A 54 -6.86 -8.56 -13.04
C VAL A 54 -8.30 -9.04 -13.21
N SER A 55 -9.34 -8.20 -13.14
CA SER A 55 -10.72 -8.63 -13.43
C SER A 55 -10.96 -8.92 -14.91
N ASP A 56 -10.05 -8.49 -15.78
CA ASP A 56 -10.01 -8.82 -17.21
C ASP A 56 -9.29 -10.16 -17.42
N ASP A 57 -10.02 -11.18 -17.87
CA ASP A 57 -9.50 -12.53 -18.03
C ASP A 57 -8.38 -12.62 -19.08
N GLU A 58 -8.37 -11.75 -20.10
CA GLU A 58 -7.27 -11.70 -21.08
C GLU A 58 -5.97 -11.15 -20.45
N LEU A 59 -6.10 -10.17 -19.54
CA LEU A 59 -4.94 -9.63 -18.82
C LEU A 59 -4.43 -10.58 -17.74
N ARG A 60 -5.32 -11.30 -17.05
CA ARG A 60 -4.96 -12.40 -16.13
C ARG A 60 -4.07 -13.43 -16.81
N ASP A 61 -4.45 -13.85 -18.01
CA ASP A 61 -3.70 -14.86 -18.75
C ASP A 61 -2.32 -14.34 -19.14
N ARG A 62 -2.20 -13.08 -19.60
CA ARG A 62 -0.88 -12.46 -19.86
C ARG A 62 -0.03 -12.31 -18.61
N LEU A 63 -0.61 -11.91 -17.48
CA LEU A 63 0.12 -11.76 -16.21
C LEU A 63 0.57 -13.13 -15.65
N ARG A 64 -0.19 -14.20 -15.91
CA ARG A 64 0.19 -15.58 -15.61
C ARG A 64 1.34 -16.06 -16.49
N GLU A 65 1.29 -15.80 -17.80
CA GLU A 65 2.39 -16.11 -18.72
C GLU A 65 3.70 -15.40 -18.36
N LEU A 66 3.60 -14.16 -17.88
CA LEU A 66 4.75 -13.36 -17.44
C LEU A 66 5.24 -13.69 -16.02
N GLY A 67 4.57 -14.60 -15.30
CA GLY A 67 4.97 -15.07 -13.96
C GLY A 67 4.62 -14.12 -12.80
N TYR A 68 3.81 -13.10 -13.05
CA TYR A 68 3.32 -12.17 -12.02
C TYR A 68 2.16 -12.75 -11.19
N LEU A 69 1.46 -13.75 -11.73
CA LEU A 69 0.45 -14.53 -11.01
C LEU A 69 0.93 -15.96 -10.86
N LYS A 70 1.01 -16.46 -9.62
CA LYS A 70 1.21 -17.90 -9.37
C LYS A 70 -0.09 -18.64 -9.75
N PRO A 71 -0.01 -19.81 -10.39
CA PRO A 71 -1.18 -20.65 -10.57
C PRO A 71 -1.77 -20.97 -9.19
N ALA A 72 -3.08 -20.81 -9.04
CA ALA A 72 -3.79 -21.22 -7.84
C ALA A 72 -3.51 -22.72 -7.61
N ALA A 73 -3.13 -23.08 -6.39
CA ALA A 73 -2.69 -24.43 -6.04
C ALA A 73 -3.80 -25.50 -6.08
N ASP A 74 -5.00 -25.17 -6.58
CA ASP A 74 -6.18 -26.04 -6.52
C ASP A 74 -6.56 -26.70 -7.86
N ASP A 75 -5.85 -26.42 -8.96
CA ASP A 75 -6.14 -27.01 -10.29
C ASP A 75 -5.49 -28.39 -10.54
N PHE A 76 -4.93 -29.02 -9.50
CA PHE A 76 -4.37 -30.40 -9.56
C PHE A 76 -5.20 -31.43 -8.77
N ALA A 77 -6.51 -31.23 -8.65
CA ALA A 77 -7.44 -32.25 -8.17
C ALA A 77 -8.70 -32.27 -9.04
N GLY A 78 -8.66 -33.03 -10.14
CA GLY A 78 -9.82 -33.31 -10.99
C GLY A 78 -9.46 -33.82 -12.37
#